data_AF-A0A2G2MF13-F1
#
_entry.id   AF-A0A2G2MF13-F1
#
_cell.length_a   1.000
_cell.length_b   1.000
_cell.length_c   1.000
_cell.angle_alpha   90.00
_cell.angle_beta   90.00
_cell.angle_gamma   90.00
#
_symmetry.space_group_name_H-M   'P 1'
#
loop_
_entity.id
_entity.type
_entity.pdbx_description
1 polymer ?
#
loop_
_entity_poly.entity_id
_entity_poly.type
_entity_poly.pdbx_seq_one_letter_code
_entity_poly.pdbx_strand_id
1 'polypeptide(L)'
;MTPEALRRPFIGINMYYDDYVKVQGLLPTPSYTTTLQAHNYQKIILIYVIEGYTTSPSQYRWISNIKLGLQQYLCVPFTYEEDFAITDQAEATSIVYDIKALSLAFKAPIIYYPKIMYPSTKQELYKHLCWYGKRLIHQECFTQEAIISTALLMNKKLDNKYQNKELHKKALGAYMFITENREKFSIKLEEKELKEAHSKGANTKNLNQAQKTKERVQQLLESGNFTKHNGKVNLSLLAKAMNMNRKTVAKYV
;
A
#
# COMPACT_ATOMS: atom_id res chain seq x y z
N MET A 1 26.05 -29.51 1.10
CA MET A 1 25.24 -29.15 -0.08
C MET A 1 25.38 -27.65 -0.30
N THR A 2 25.34 -27.21 -1.56
CA THR A 2 25.36 -25.78 -1.90
C THR A 2 24.05 -25.14 -1.44
N PRO A 3 24.06 -23.96 -0.79
CA PRO A 3 22.83 -23.29 -0.37
C PRO A 3 21.87 -23.09 -1.56
N GLU A 4 20.64 -23.57 -1.44
CA GLU A 4 19.61 -23.42 -2.47
C GLU A 4 18.59 -22.37 -2.03
N ALA A 5 18.41 -21.33 -2.83
CA ALA A 5 17.40 -20.31 -2.54
C ALA A 5 15.99 -20.91 -2.57
N LEU A 6 15.18 -20.64 -1.55
CA LEU A 6 13.79 -21.08 -1.52
C LEU A 6 12.97 -20.34 -2.59
N ARG A 7 12.60 -21.03 -3.67
CA ARG A 7 11.89 -20.44 -4.82
C ARG A 7 10.37 -20.32 -4.63
N ARG A 8 9.89 -20.33 -3.39
CA ARG A 8 8.47 -20.27 -3.03
C ARG A 8 8.21 -19.11 -2.07
N PRO A 9 7.02 -18.49 -2.10
CA PRO A 9 6.64 -17.54 -1.08
C PRO A 9 6.64 -18.23 0.29
N PHE A 10 7.10 -17.52 1.31
CA PHE A 10 7.13 -18.03 2.67
C PHE A 10 6.90 -16.90 3.67
N ILE A 11 6.58 -17.30 4.90
CA ILE A 11 6.66 -16.42 6.07
C ILE A 11 7.79 -16.97 6.91
N GLY A 12 8.85 -16.18 7.08
CA GLY A 12 9.99 -16.55 7.88
C GLY A 12 9.98 -15.80 9.19
N ILE A 13 10.23 -16.50 10.30
CA ILE A 13 10.35 -15.89 11.62
C ILE A 13 11.73 -16.22 12.17
N ASN A 14 12.41 -15.22 12.70
CA ASN A 14 13.70 -15.35 13.37
C ASN A 14 13.56 -14.85 14.82
N MET A 15 13.87 -15.70 15.80
CA MET A 15 13.77 -15.37 17.23
C MET A 15 14.85 -16.10 18.04
N TYR A 16 15.05 -15.66 19.28
CA TYR A 16 15.92 -16.39 20.21
C TYR A 16 15.28 -17.71 20.62
N TYR A 17 16.10 -18.74 20.84
CA TYR A 17 15.61 -20.07 21.21
C TYR A 17 14.80 -20.04 22.50
N ASP A 18 15.24 -19.27 23.51
CA ASP A 18 14.52 -19.12 24.77
C ASP A 18 13.12 -18.50 24.58
N ASP A 19 12.96 -17.61 23.60
CA ASP A 19 11.67 -17.03 23.24
C ASP A 19 10.80 -18.03 22.47
N TYR A 20 11.40 -18.81 21.59
CA TYR A 20 10.72 -19.89 20.87
C TYR A 20 10.14 -20.93 21.84
N VAL A 21 10.90 -21.36 22.85
CA VAL A 21 10.44 -22.35 23.85
C VAL A 21 9.15 -21.90 24.54
N LYS A 22 8.95 -20.58 24.73
CA LYS A 22 7.74 -20.00 25.34
C LYS A 22 6.52 -20.05 24.42
N VAL A 23 6.72 -20.07 23.10
CA VAL A 23 5.64 -19.96 22.10
C VAL A 23 5.52 -21.14 21.14
N GLN A 24 6.39 -22.16 21.26
CA GLN A 24 6.42 -23.31 20.34
C GLN A 24 5.07 -24.04 20.22
N GLY A 25 4.28 -24.10 21.30
CA GLY A 25 2.93 -24.69 21.29
C GLY A 25 1.85 -23.81 20.65
N LEU A 26 2.15 -22.56 20.34
CA LEU A 26 1.25 -21.60 19.67
C LEU A 26 1.49 -21.52 18.17
N LEU A 27 2.64 -22.02 17.70
CA LEU A 27 3.05 -21.99 16.31
C LEU A 27 2.66 -23.31 15.63
N PRO A 28 2.17 -23.28 14.38
CA PRO A 28 2.03 -24.48 13.60
C PRO A 28 3.42 -25.07 13.29
N THR A 29 3.47 -26.33 12.84
CA THR A 29 4.76 -26.97 12.51
C THR A 29 5.46 -26.24 11.35
N PRO A 30 6.71 -25.79 11.50
CA PRO A 30 7.42 -25.09 10.43
C PRO A 30 7.71 -26.04 9.26
N SER A 31 7.72 -25.51 8.04
CA SER A 31 8.18 -26.23 6.83
C SER A 31 9.67 -26.51 6.88
N TYR A 32 10.44 -25.52 7.33
CA TYR A 32 11.87 -25.65 7.61
C TYR A 32 12.23 -25.00 8.94
N THR A 33 13.16 -25.61 9.65
CA THR A 33 13.76 -25.09 10.87
C THR A 33 15.26 -25.00 10.69
N THR A 34 15.87 -23.87 11.05
CA THR A 34 17.32 -23.73 11.11
C THR A 34 17.73 -23.14 12.44
N THR A 35 18.66 -23.80 13.11
CA THR A 35 19.24 -23.29 14.36
C THR A 35 20.56 -22.59 14.05
N LEU A 36 20.67 -21.33 14.43
CA LEU A 36 21.89 -20.55 14.37
C LEU A 36 22.49 -20.44 15.77
N GLN A 37 23.62 -21.09 15.99
CA GLN A 37 24.31 -21.07 17.27
C GLN A 37 25.55 -20.17 17.20
N ALA A 38 25.64 -19.23 18.14
CA ALA A 38 26.83 -18.45 18.42
C ALA A 38 27.23 -18.68 19.89
N HIS A 39 28.47 -18.30 20.25
CA HIS A 39 29.04 -18.56 21.59
C HIS A 39 28.13 -18.12 22.75
N ASN A 40 27.34 -17.05 22.57
CA ASN A 40 26.55 -16.44 23.64
C ASN A 40 25.04 -16.45 23.39
N TYR A 41 24.57 -17.02 22.27
CA TYR A 41 23.14 -17.09 21.98
C TYR A 41 22.80 -18.16 20.95
N GLN A 42 21.58 -18.65 21.01
CA GLN A 42 20.98 -19.53 20.01
C GLN A 42 19.76 -18.83 19.41
N LYS A 43 19.72 -18.73 18.09
CA LYS A 43 18.56 -18.26 17.33
C LYS A 43 17.96 -19.42 16.56
N ILE A 44 16.66 -19.34 16.33
CA ILE A 44 15.92 -20.27 15.50
C ILE A 44 15.23 -19.49 14.39
N ILE A 45 15.37 -20.01 13.17
CA ILE A 45 14.66 -19.54 11.99
C ILE A 45 13.60 -20.59 11.66
N LEU A 46 12.35 -20.15 11.60
CA LEU A 46 11.18 -20.95 11.29
C LEU A 46 10.60 -20.46 9.96
N ILE A 47 10.50 -21.35 8.99
CA ILE A 47 9.99 -21.02 7.66
C ILE A 47 8.66 -21.73 7.44
N TYR A 48 7.63 -20.97 7.08
CA TYR A 48 6.31 -21.46 6.69
C TYR A 48 6.12 -21.25 5.20
N VAL A 49 6.30 -22.31 4.41
CA VAL A 49 6.16 -22.26 2.95
C VAL A 49 4.69 -22.12 2.58
N ILE A 50 4.41 -21.16 1.72
CA ILE A 50 3.08 -20.94 1.16
C ILE A 50 2.97 -21.68 -0.19
N GLU A 51 1.84 -22.33 -0.41
CA GLU A 51 1.52 -23.00 -1.66
C GLU A 51 1.43 -22.01 -2.85
N GLY A 52 2.02 -22.40 -3.98
CA GLY A 52 1.93 -21.65 -5.23
C GLY A 52 2.79 -20.38 -5.28
N TYR A 53 2.29 -19.35 -5.97
CA TYR A 53 2.96 -18.07 -6.15
C TYR A 53 2.08 -16.91 -5.72
N THR A 54 2.68 -15.91 -5.06
CA THR A 54 2.02 -14.67 -4.70
C THR A 54 2.04 -13.71 -5.88
N THR A 55 0.92 -13.59 -6.59
CA THR A 55 0.83 -12.77 -7.82
C THR A 55 -0.29 -11.73 -7.77
N SER A 56 -1.29 -11.94 -6.92
CA SER A 56 -2.45 -11.05 -6.82
C SER A 56 -2.38 -10.08 -5.64
N PRO A 57 -3.01 -8.89 -5.75
CA PRO A 57 -3.09 -7.95 -4.64
C PRO A 57 -3.72 -8.54 -3.36
N SER A 58 -4.68 -9.44 -3.52
CA SER A 58 -5.40 -10.07 -2.40
C SER A 58 -4.49 -11.03 -1.64
N GLN A 59 -3.69 -11.84 -2.34
CA GLN A 59 -2.72 -12.73 -1.69
C GLN A 59 -1.68 -11.93 -0.90
N TYR A 60 -1.13 -10.85 -1.46
CA TYR A 60 -0.22 -9.97 -0.72
C TYR A 60 -0.88 -9.36 0.52
N ARG A 61 -2.15 -8.94 0.45
CA ARG A 61 -2.89 -8.47 1.63
C ARG A 61 -3.08 -9.55 2.68
N TRP A 62 -3.36 -10.78 2.28
CA TRP A 62 -3.46 -11.87 3.24
C TRP A 62 -2.12 -12.13 3.95
N ILE A 63 -1.01 -12.12 3.22
CA ILE A 63 0.32 -12.26 3.84
C ILE A 63 0.58 -11.10 4.81
N SER A 64 0.22 -9.87 4.43
CA SER A 64 0.31 -8.71 5.32
C SER A 64 -0.52 -8.88 6.59
N ASN A 65 -1.77 -9.33 6.48
CA ASN A 65 -2.62 -9.61 7.64
C ASN A 65 -2.04 -10.71 8.53
N ILE A 66 -1.47 -11.76 7.93
CA ILE A 66 -0.80 -12.82 8.68
C ILE A 66 0.37 -12.24 9.48
N LYS A 67 1.25 -11.46 8.83
CA LYS A 67 2.39 -10.82 9.50
C LYS A 67 1.93 -9.89 10.64
N LEU A 68 0.87 -9.13 10.43
CA LEU A 68 0.36 -8.23 11.47
C LEU A 68 -0.33 -9.00 12.62
N GLY A 69 -1.07 -10.05 12.32
CA GLY A 69 -1.69 -10.92 13.32
C GLY A 69 -0.65 -11.64 14.17
N LEU A 70 0.41 -12.15 13.53
CA LEU A 70 1.51 -12.81 14.22
C LEU A 70 2.24 -11.86 15.18
N GLN A 71 2.48 -10.60 14.77
CA GLN A 71 3.09 -9.58 15.64
C GLN A 71 2.23 -9.27 16.87
N GLN A 72 0.91 -9.32 16.75
CA GLN A 72 -0.01 -9.11 17.87
C GLN A 72 -0.17 -10.37 18.73
N TYR A 73 -0.06 -11.55 18.12
CA TYR A 73 -0.32 -12.83 18.76
C TYR A 73 0.88 -13.38 19.53
N LEU A 74 2.08 -13.27 18.96
CA LEU A 74 3.30 -13.72 19.63
C LEU A 74 3.76 -12.65 20.62
N CYS A 75 3.54 -12.88 21.91
CA CYS A 75 4.00 -12.00 22.99
C CYS A 75 5.50 -12.15 23.29
N VAL A 76 6.33 -12.37 22.27
CA VAL A 76 7.79 -12.49 22.38
C VAL A 76 8.47 -11.70 21.26
N PRO A 77 9.70 -11.19 21.46
CA PRO A 77 10.45 -10.52 20.40
C PRO A 77 10.80 -11.47 19.25
N PHE A 78 10.53 -11.04 18.02
CA PHE A 78 10.98 -11.72 16.80
C PHE A 78 11.13 -10.75 15.64
N THR A 79 11.84 -11.17 14.59
CA THR A 79 11.94 -10.45 13.32
C THR A 79 11.48 -11.33 12.17
N TYR A 80 11.02 -10.72 11.09
CA TYR A 80 10.74 -11.45 9.86
C TYR A 80 12.04 -11.79 9.14
N GLU A 81 12.15 -13.04 8.71
CA GLU A 81 13.19 -13.49 7.79
C GLU A 81 12.66 -13.31 6.37
N GLU A 82 13.30 -12.44 5.59
CA GLU A 82 12.88 -12.12 4.22
C GLU A 82 13.72 -12.87 3.17
N ASP A 83 14.92 -13.34 3.54
CA ASP A 83 15.84 -14.07 2.67
C ASP A 83 16.24 -15.41 3.31
N PHE A 84 15.74 -16.52 2.76
CA PHE A 84 16.05 -17.87 3.26
C PHE A 84 16.64 -18.75 2.16
N ALA A 85 17.75 -19.40 2.49
CA ALA A 85 18.36 -20.45 1.68
C ALA A 85 18.34 -21.77 2.45
N ILE A 86 17.95 -22.84 1.76
CA ILE A 86 17.98 -24.20 2.27
C ILE A 86 19.46 -24.62 2.33
N THR A 87 19.92 -24.97 3.53
CA THR A 87 21.28 -25.46 3.81
C THR A 87 21.22 -26.86 4.40
N ASP A 88 22.38 -27.50 4.56
CA ASP A 88 22.50 -28.82 5.21
C ASP A 88 22.00 -28.83 6.66
N GLN A 89 21.93 -27.66 7.29
CA GLN A 89 21.51 -27.47 8.66
C GLN A 89 20.00 -27.20 8.79
N ALA A 90 19.28 -27.11 7.67
CA ALA A 90 17.85 -26.91 7.67
C ALA A 90 17.11 -28.25 7.83
N GLU A 91 16.43 -28.42 8.96
CA GLU A 91 15.50 -29.53 9.18
C GLU A 91 14.22 -29.27 8.39
N ALA A 92 13.86 -30.19 7.49
CA ALA A 92 12.69 -30.06 6.63
C ALA A 92 11.57 -31.00 7.05
N THR A 93 10.36 -30.48 7.25
CA THR A 93 9.15 -31.28 7.54
C THR A 93 8.32 -31.55 6.28
N SER A 94 8.69 -30.95 5.15
CA SER A 94 7.97 -31.00 3.86
C SER A 94 6.53 -30.44 3.89
N ILE A 95 6.12 -29.79 4.98
CA ILE A 95 4.79 -29.19 5.08
C ILE A 95 4.72 -27.95 4.18
N VAL A 96 3.66 -27.83 3.40
CA VAL A 96 3.34 -26.65 2.59
C VAL A 96 1.93 -26.22 2.93
N TYR A 97 1.74 -24.92 3.18
CA TYR A 97 0.47 -24.40 3.64
C TYR A 97 -0.27 -23.61 2.56
N ASP A 98 -1.58 -23.78 2.47
CA ASP A 98 -2.45 -22.77 1.86
C ASP A 98 -2.43 -21.50 2.73
N ILE A 99 -2.53 -20.32 2.09
CA ILE A 99 -2.60 -19.02 2.76
C ILE A 99 -3.75 -18.99 3.78
N LYS A 100 -4.89 -19.62 3.48
CA LYS A 100 -6.02 -19.67 4.43
C LYS A 100 -5.67 -20.47 5.68
N ALA A 101 -4.96 -21.59 5.54
CA ALA A 101 -4.53 -22.40 6.66
C ALA A 101 -3.59 -21.62 7.58
N LEU A 102 -2.60 -20.91 7.02
CA LEU A 102 -1.72 -20.02 7.81
C LEU A 102 -2.46 -18.83 8.42
N SER A 103 -3.42 -18.26 7.68
CA SER A 103 -4.28 -17.19 8.19
C SER A 103 -5.03 -17.60 9.44
N LEU A 104 -5.55 -18.83 9.48
CA LEU A 104 -6.23 -19.37 10.65
C LEU A 104 -5.24 -19.69 11.77
N ALA A 105 -4.13 -20.38 11.45
CA ALA A 105 -3.12 -20.77 12.44
C ALA A 105 -2.52 -19.57 13.17
N PHE A 106 -2.25 -18.48 12.46
CA PHE A 106 -1.68 -17.26 13.01
C PHE A 106 -2.72 -16.22 13.44
N LYS A 107 -4.00 -16.61 13.50
CA LYS A 107 -5.11 -15.74 13.95
C LYS A 107 -5.11 -14.38 13.24
N ALA A 108 -4.87 -14.39 11.92
CA ALA A 108 -4.72 -13.19 11.13
C ALA A 108 -6.00 -12.32 11.21
N PRO A 109 -5.89 -11.05 11.61
CA PRO A 109 -7.04 -10.17 11.76
C PRO A 109 -7.60 -9.73 10.40
N ILE A 110 -8.86 -9.31 10.42
CA ILE A 110 -9.45 -8.57 9.31
C ILE A 110 -9.03 -7.11 9.44
N ILE A 111 -8.13 -6.67 8.56
CA ILE A 111 -7.59 -5.31 8.58
C ILE A 111 -8.29 -4.44 7.53
N TYR A 112 -8.83 -3.32 7.99
CA TYR A 112 -9.39 -2.28 7.13
C TYR A 112 -8.30 -1.30 6.69
N TYR A 113 -7.67 -1.63 5.56
CA TYR A 113 -6.65 -0.78 4.97
C TYR A 113 -7.18 0.60 4.54
N PRO A 114 -6.32 1.64 4.56
CA PRO A 114 -6.73 2.98 4.17
C PRO A 114 -7.14 3.01 2.69
N LYS A 115 -8.04 3.94 2.33
CA LYS A 115 -8.44 4.12 0.93
C LYS A 115 -7.25 4.51 0.05
N ILE A 116 -7.02 3.81 -1.05
CA ILE A 116 -5.95 4.10 -2.00
C ILE A 116 -6.23 5.41 -2.75
N MET A 117 -5.21 6.28 -2.83
CA MET A 117 -5.22 7.45 -3.71
C MET A 117 -4.56 7.05 -5.02
N TYR A 118 -5.36 6.79 -6.06
CA TYR A 118 -4.83 6.30 -7.33
C TYR A 118 -4.03 7.40 -8.06
N PRO A 119 -2.84 7.08 -8.59
CA PRO A 119 -2.07 8.01 -9.41
C PRO A 119 -2.74 8.21 -10.78
N SER A 120 -2.57 9.40 -11.36
CA SER A 120 -3.07 9.67 -12.72
C SER A 120 -2.06 9.23 -13.78
N THR A 121 -0.77 9.24 -13.43
CA THR A 121 0.33 8.89 -14.34
C THR A 121 1.30 7.90 -13.71
N LYS A 122 2.12 7.24 -14.56
CA LYS A 122 3.23 6.39 -14.11
C LYS A 122 4.19 7.12 -13.15
N GLN A 123 4.55 8.35 -13.50
CA GLN A 123 5.52 9.15 -12.75
C GLN A 123 5.05 9.45 -11.31
N GLU A 124 3.73 9.56 -11.10
CA GLU A 124 3.14 9.82 -9.79
C GLU A 124 3.03 8.57 -8.90
N LEU A 125 3.13 7.36 -9.46
CA LEU A 125 2.88 6.12 -8.72
C LEU A 125 3.79 5.98 -7.49
N TYR A 126 5.08 6.27 -7.64
CA TYR A 126 6.02 6.19 -6.51
C TYR A 126 5.65 7.16 -5.39
N LYS A 127 5.31 8.41 -5.74
CA LYS A 127 4.87 9.43 -4.79
C LYS A 127 3.61 8.99 -4.04
N HIS A 128 2.65 8.42 -4.76
CA HIS A 128 1.41 7.91 -4.19
C HIS A 128 1.64 6.69 -3.28
N LEU A 129 2.60 5.82 -3.61
CA LEU A 129 3.02 4.73 -2.73
C LEU A 129 3.61 5.26 -1.42
N CYS A 130 4.49 6.27 -1.47
CA CYS A 130 5.04 6.88 -0.26
C CYS A 130 3.94 7.51 0.62
N TRP A 131 2.99 8.25 0.01
CA TRP A 131 1.85 8.80 0.73
C TRP A 131 0.97 7.73 1.36
N TYR A 132 0.72 6.64 0.62
CA TYR A 132 -0.06 5.52 1.14
C TYR A 132 0.67 4.82 2.29
N GLY A 133 1.97 4.61 2.16
CA GLY A 133 2.81 4.04 3.22
C GLY A 133 2.81 4.87 4.49
N LYS A 134 2.83 6.21 4.39
CA LYS A 134 2.62 7.09 5.54
C LYS A 134 1.31 6.77 6.28
N ARG A 135 0.23 6.59 5.53
CA ARG A 135 -1.09 6.26 6.10
C ARG A 135 -1.12 4.87 6.73
N LEU A 136 -0.43 3.90 6.14
CA LEU A 136 -0.28 2.57 6.73
C LEU A 136 0.48 2.62 8.06
N ILE A 137 1.54 3.43 8.16
CA ILE A 137 2.30 3.62 9.41
C ILE A 137 1.39 4.16 10.50
N HIS A 138 0.61 5.21 10.21
CA HIS A 138 -0.31 5.79 11.18
C HIS A 138 -1.45 4.85 11.62
N GLN A 139 -1.75 3.82 10.83
CA GLN A 139 -2.73 2.79 11.15
C GLN A 139 -2.09 1.48 11.61
N GLU A 140 -0.77 1.49 11.89
CA GLU A 140 -0.02 0.33 12.40
C GLU A 140 -0.15 -0.93 11.53
N CYS A 141 -0.37 -0.76 10.21
CA CYS A 141 -0.53 -1.85 9.24
C CYS A 141 0.49 -1.77 8.09
N PHE A 142 1.62 -1.12 8.35
CA PHE A 142 2.70 -0.97 7.38
C PHE A 142 3.54 -2.23 7.28
N THR A 143 3.52 -2.85 6.09
CA THR A 143 4.30 -4.04 5.72
C THR A 143 4.71 -3.95 4.26
N GLN A 144 5.74 -4.70 3.89
CA GLN A 144 6.19 -4.81 2.50
C GLN A 144 5.06 -5.27 1.57
N GLU A 145 4.29 -6.27 1.98
CA GLU A 145 3.23 -6.87 1.18
C GLU A 145 2.03 -5.91 1.01
N ALA A 146 1.71 -5.10 2.01
CA ALA A 146 0.70 -4.05 1.86
C ALA A 146 1.10 -3.02 0.81
N ILE A 147 2.40 -2.66 0.73
CA ILE A 147 2.93 -1.77 -0.30
C ILE A 147 2.89 -2.42 -1.68
N ILE A 148 3.33 -3.68 -1.81
CA ILE A 148 3.29 -4.41 -3.09
C ILE A 148 1.85 -4.59 -3.59
N SER A 149 0.92 -4.99 -2.71
CA SER A 149 -0.51 -5.10 -3.04
C SER A 149 -1.06 -3.78 -3.58
N THR A 150 -0.70 -2.68 -2.92
CA THR A 150 -1.14 -1.34 -3.31
C THR A 150 -0.55 -0.92 -4.65
N ALA A 151 0.73 -1.21 -4.90
CA ALA A 151 1.38 -0.95 -6.18
C ALA A 151 0.67 -1.67 -7.32
N LEU A 152 0.30 -2.94 -7.13
CA LEU A 152 -0.46 -3.72 -8.10
C LEU A 152 -1.84 -3.11 -8.38
N LEU A 153 -2.55 -2.67 -7.33
CA LEU A 153 -3.86 -2.03 -7.48
C LEU A 153 -3.76 -0.68 -8.20
N MET A 154 -2.77 0.14 -7.86
CA MET A 154 -2.51 1.41 -8.54
C MET A 154 -2.17 1.19 -10.01
N ASN A 155 -1.27 0.25 -10.31
CA ASN A 155 -0.87 -0.04 -11.69
C ASN A 155 -2.02 -0.54 -12.56
N LYS A 156 -2.99 -1.27 -11.99
CA LYS A 156 -4.19 -1.71 -12.71
C LYS A 156 -5.06 -0.55 -13.23
N LYS A 157 -5.00 0.63 -12.59
CA LYS A 157 -5.79 1.83 -12.95
C LYS A 157 -5.08 2.79 -13.90
N LEU A 158 -3.81 2.54 -14.22
CA LEU A 158 -3.07 3.36 -15.18
C LEU A 158 -3.35 2.88 -16.62
N ASP A 159 -3.49 3.84 -17.54
CA ASP A 159 -3.60 3.55 -18.97
C ASP A 159 -2.28 2.96 -19.49
N ASN A 160 -1.17 3.62 -19.14
CA ASN A 160 0.17 3.11 -19.37
C ASN A 160 0.64 2.37 -18.11
N LYS A 161 0.73 1.03 -18.17
CA LYS A 161 1.08 0.19 -17.01
C LYS A 161 2.57 -0.12 -16.94
N TYR A 162 3.12 -0.20 -15.73
CA TYR A 162 4.44 -0.77 -15.49
C TYR A 162 4.44 -2.27 -15.72
N GLN A 163 5.57 -2.81 -16.20
CA GLN A 163 5.82 -4.25 -16.20
C GLN A 163 5.99 -4.75 -14.76
N ASN A 164 5.65 -6.03 -14.51
CA ASN A 164 5.63 -6.59 -13.17
C ASN A 164 6.98 -6.46 -12.43
N LYS A 165 8.10 -6.75 -13.10
CA LYS A 165 9.45 -6.65 -12.52
C LYS A 165 9.79 -5.21 -12.10
N GLU A 166 9.47 -4.25 -12.95
CA GLU A 166 9.71 -2.82 -12.68
C GLU A 166 8.82 -2.32 -11.54
N LEU A 167 7.53 -2.69 -11.56
CA LEU A 167 6.58 -2.35 -10.52
C LEU A 167 7.02 -2.90 -9.15
N HIS A 168 7.47 -4.15 -9.12
CA HIS A 168 7.94 -4.78 -7.90
C HIS A 168 9.17 -4.05 -7.34
N LYS A 169 10.15 -3.71 -8.21
CA LYS A 169 11.31 -2.90 -7.82
C LYS A 169 10.89 -1.53 -7.24
N LYS A 170 9.88 -0.88 -7.84
CA LYS A 170 9.35 0.40 -7.33
C LYS A 170 8.65 0.24 -5.97
N ALA A 171 7.88 -0.83 -5.79
CA ALA A 171 7.21 -1.12 -4.53
C ALA A 171 8.22 -1.39 -3.40
N LEU A 172 9.23 -2.22 -3.66
CA LEU A 172 10.31 -2.49 -2.69
C LEU A 172 11.11 -1.23 -2.38
N GLY A 173 11.48 -0.44 -3.41
CA GLY A 173 12.19 0.82 -3.20
C GLY A 173 11.39 1.80 -2.34
N ALA A 174 10.06 1.89 -2.53
CA ALA A 174 9.21 2.70 -1.68
C ALA A 174 9.18 2.17 -0.24
N TYR A 175 9.03 0.85 -0.06
CA TYR A 175 9.06 0.21 1.26
C TYR A 175 10.36 0.50 2.01
N MET A 176 11.51 0.30 1.38
CA MET A 176 12.83 0.60 1.96
C MET A 176 12.96 2.07 2.33
N PHE A 177 12.65 2.97 1.39
CA PHE A 177 12.73 4.42 1.63
C PHE A 177 11.88 4.88 2.81
N ILE A 178 10.64 4.36 2.92
CA ILE A 178 9.75 4.68 4.03
C ILE A 178 10.29 4.11 5.35
N THR A 179 10.84 2.89 5.33
CA THR A 179 11.39 2.22 6.52
C THR A 179 12.61 2.98 7.05
N GLU A 180 13.54 3.38 6.18
CA GLU A 180 14.71 4.19 6.53
C GLU A 180 14.34 5.58 7.05
N ASN A 181 13.20 6.12 6.63
CA ASN A 181 12.72 7.45 7.05
C ASN A 181 11.54 7.38 8.02
N ARG A 182 11.33 6.25 8.71
CA ARG A 182 10.10 5.96 9.46
C ARG A 182 9.73 7.05 10.46
N GLU A 183 10.71 7.64 11.15
CA GLU A 183 10.49 8.72 12.12
C GLU A 183 9.79 9.92 11.48
N LYS A 184 10.30 10.41 10.34
CA LYS A 184 9.70 11.53 9.59
C LYS A 184 8.29 11.21 9.11
N PHE A 185 8.05 9.95 8.74
CA PHE A 185 6.73 9.49 8.31
C PHE A 185 5.74 9.31 9.47
N SER A 186 6.24 9.15 10.70
CA SER A 186 5.41 8.96 11.90
C SER A 186 4.89 10.27 12.49
N ILE A 187 5.47 11.41 12.07
CA ILE A 187 5.04 12.75 12.51
C ILE A 187 3.62 13.04 11.99
N LYS A 188 2.71 13.21 12.94
CA LYS A 188 1.34 13.70 12.72
C LYS A 188 1.35 15.22 12.69
N LEU A 189 0.53 15.80 11.83
CA LEU A 189 0.27 17.24 11.86
C LEU A 189 -0.50 17.60 13.13
N GLU A 190 -0.19 18.74 13.71
CA GLU A 190 -0.99 19.30 14.80
C GLU A 190 -2.37 19.73 14.28
N GLU A 191 -3.35 19.89 15.18
CA GLU A 191 -4.72 20.25 14.79
C GLU A 191 -4.78 21.56 13.99
N LYS A 192 -3.93 22.53 14.34
CA LYS A 192 -3.82 23.81 13.64
C LYS A 192 -3.31 23.62 12.21
N GLU A 193 -2.24 22.85 12.03
CA GLU A 193 -1.66 22.54 10.72
C GLU A 193 -2.64 21.73 9.85
N LEU A 194 -3.39 20.82 10.47
CA LEU A 194 -4.42 20.02 9.80
C LEU A 194 -5.58 20.91 9.30
N LYS A 195 -6.06 21.84 10.13
CA LYS A 195 -7.07 22.84 9.72
C LYS A 195 -6.56 23.70 8.57
N GLU A 196 -5.31 24.14 8.65
CA GLU A 196 -4.69 24.93 7.58
C GLU A 196 -4.56 24.13 6.27
N ALA A 197 -4.11 22.88 6.34
CA ALA A 197 -4.00 21.99 5.19
C ALA A 197 -5.37 21.72 4.54
N HIS A 198 -6.42 21.49 5.34
CA HIS A 198 -7.79 21.33 4.85
C HIS A 198 -8.30 22.60 4.17
N SER A 199 -8.05 23.77 4.75
CA SER A 199 -8.42 25.06 4.17
C SER A 199 -7.70 25.31 2.84
N LYS A 200 -6.38 25.09 2.78
CA LYS A 200 -5.60 25.16 1.54
C LYS A 200 -6.14 24.21 0.48
N GLY A 201 -6.42 22.95 0.84
CA GLY A 201 -6.98 21.96 -0.08
C GLY A 201 -8.35 22.36 -0.64
N ALA A 202 -9.23 22.90 0.21
CA ALA A 202 -10.54 23.41 -0.21
C ALA A 202 -10.39 24.59 -1.19
N ASN A 203 -9.49 25.53 -0.89
CA ASN A 203 -9.22 26.68 -1.75
C ASN A 203 -8.67 26.25 -3.11
N THR A 204 -7.68 25.36 -3.16
CA THR A 204 -7.12 24.84 -4.42
C THR A 204 -8.18 24.10 -5.24
N LYS A 205 -9.02 23.28 -4.60
CA LYS A 205 -10.12 22.58 -5.29
C LYS A 205 -11.11 23.58 -5.90
N ASN A 206 -11.50 24.59 -5.15
CA ASN A 206 -12.45 25.61 -5.61
C ASN A 206 -11.86 26.45 -6.76
N LEU A 207 -10.58 26.83 -6.67
CA LEU A 207 -9.87 27.55 -7.73
C LEU A 207 -9.79 26.72 -9.01
N ASN A 208 -9.38 25.45 -8.92
CA ASN A 208 -9.31 24.55 -10.08
C ASN A 208 -10.69 24.32 -10.71
N GLN A 209 -11.75 24.22 -9.90
CA GLN A 209 -13.11 24.07 -10.41
C GLN A 209 -13.61 25.36 -11.07
N ALA A 210 -13.31 26.52 -10.50
CA ALA A 210 -13.62 27.82 -11.08
C ALA A 210 -12.90 28.00 -12.43
N GLN A 211 -11.62 27.64 -12.51
CA GLN A 211 -10.83 27.71 -13.74
C GLN A 211 -11.39 26.80 -14.84
N LYS A 212 -11.67 25.52 -14.54
CA LYS A 212 -12.31 24.60 -15.49
C LYS A 212 -13.68 25.09 -15.96
N THR A 213 -14.44 25.70 -15.06
CA THR A 213 -15.76 26.28 -15.39
C THR A 213 -15.59 27.47 -16.34
N LYS A 214 -14.61 28.35 -16.07
CA LYS A 214 -14.28 29.50 -16.92
C LYS A 214 -13.83 29.07 -18.32
N GLU A 215 -12.92 28.09 -18.42
CA GLU A 215 -12.45 27.55 -19.70
C GLU A 215 -13.60 26.97 -20.52
N ARG A 216 -14.50 26.22 -19.87
CA ARG A 216 -15.67 25.64 -20.55
C ARG A 216 -16.66 26.71 -21.00
N VAL A 217 -16.89 27.75 -20.19
CA VAL A 217 -17.71 28.91 -20.58
C VAL A 217 -17.10 29.61 -21.80
N GLN A 218 -15.78 29.85 -21.77
CA GLN A 218 -15.07 30.49 -22.86
C GLN A 218 -15.17 29.69 -24.18
N GLN A 219 -14.95 28.37 -24.13
CA GLN A 219 -15.11 27.49 -25.29
C GLN A 219 -16.52 27.54 -25.88
N LEU A 220 -17.55 27.59 -25.03
CA LEU A 220 -18.93 27.72 -25.49
C LEU A 220 -19.16 29.10 -26.15
N LEU A 221 -18.64 30.18 -25.56
CA LEU A 221 -18.76 31.52 -26.14
C LEU A 221 -18.06 31.63 -27.51
N GLU A 222 -16.89 31.01 -27.67
CA GLU A 222 -16.14 30.97 -28.94
C GLU A 222 -16.88 30.24 -30.06
N SER A 223 -17.77 29.29 -29.72
CA SER A 223 -18.60 28.60 -30.71
C SER A 223 -19.66 29.51 -31.37
N GLY A 224 -19.84 30.75 -30.90
CA GLY A 224 -20.78 31.73 -31.47
C GLY A 224 -22.26 31.45 -31.22
N ASN A 225 -22.63 30.24 -30.80
CA ASN A 225 -24.02 29.82 -30.58
C ASN A 225 -24.69 30.45 -29.33
N PHE A 226 -23.92 31.17 -28.52
CA PHE A 226 -24.35 31.71 -27.22
C PHE A 226 -24.31 33.24 -27.16
N THR A 227 -24.06 33.92 -28.28
CA THR A 227 -24.16 35.38 -28.41
C THR A 227 -25.48 35.74 -29.10
N LYS A 228 -26.11 36.82 -28.62
CA LYS A 228 -27.31 37.40 -29.24
C LYS A 228 -26.90 38.28 -30.42
N HIS A 229 -27.86 38.62 -31.29
CA HIS A 229 -27.64 39.54 -32.42
C HIS A 229 -27.07 40.93 -32.03
N ASN A 230 -27.24 41.36 -30.78
CA ASN A 230 -26.67 42.60 -30.26
C ASN A 230 -25.26 42.44 -29.63
N GLY A 231 -24.59 41.30 -29.86
CA GLY A 231 -23.27 40.98 -29.32
C GLY A 231 -23.27 40.58 -27.84
N LYS A 232 -24.39 40.67 -27.11
CA LYS A 232 -24.46 40.28 -25.70
C LYS A 232 -24.61 38.77 -25.54
N VAL A 233 -24.00 38.21 -24.51
CA VAL A 233 -24.12 36.78 -24.20
C VAL A 233 -25.55 36.40 -23.80
N ASN A 234 -26.08 35.32 -24.38
CA ASN A 234 -27.34 34.70 -23.98
C ASN A 234 -27.13 33.81 -22.75
N LEU A 235 -27.07 34.47 -21.58
CA LEU A 235 -26.82 33.82 -20.29
C LEU A 235 -27.81 32.69 -19.97
N SER A 236 -29.06 32.74 -20.44
CA SER A 236 -30.04 31.67 -20.18
C SER A 236 -29.72 30.40 -20.97
N LEU A 237 -29.30 30.55 -22.23
CA LEU A 237 -28.96 29.44 -23.11
C LEU A 237 -27.62 28.82 -22.69
N LEU A 238 -26.66 29.66 -22.30
CA LEU A 238 -25.38 29.23 -21.74
C LEU A 238 -25.55 28.52 -20.38
N ALA A 239 -26.42 29.02 -19.51
CA ALA A 239 -26.76 28.38 -18.24
C ALA A 239 -27.35 26.97 -18.42
N LYS A 240 -28.24 26.80 -19.41
CA LYS A 240 -28.82 25.51 -19.76
C LYS A 240 -27.75 24.53 -20.29
N ALA A 241 -26.85 24.98 -21.16
CA ALA A 241 -25.77 24.16 -21.70
C ALA A 241 -24.72 23.76 -20.65
N MET A 242 -24.46 24.64 -19.68
CA MET A 242 -23.55 24.37 -18.56
C MET A 242 -24.20 23.54 -17.44
N ASN A 243 -25.53 23.35 -17.47
CA ASN A 243 -26.32 22.78 -16.38
C ASN A 243 -26.07 23.50 -15.03
N MET A 244 -26.10 24.84 -15.08
CA MET A 244 -25.83 25.70 -13.93
C MET A 244 -26.86 26.84 -13.84
N ASN A 245 -26.99 27.44 -12.65
CA ASN A 245 -27.82 28.63 -12.47
C ASN A 245 -27.28 29.82 -13.26
N ARG A 246 -28.19 30.62 -13.85
CA ARG A 246 -27.85 31.82 -14.63
C ARG A 246 -26.97 32.81 -13.85
N LYS A 247 -27.25 33.02 -12.56
CA LYS A 247 -26.42 33.87 -11.68
C LYS A 247 -25.01 33.33 -11.49
N THR A 248 -24.84 32.01 -11.53
CA THR A 248 -23.53 31.37 -11.36
C THR A 248 -22.70 31.51 -12.63
N VAL A 249 -23.29 31.23 -13.79
CA VAL A 249 -22.62 31.37 -15.09
C VAL A 249 -22.23 32.83 -15.37
N ALA A 250 -23.07 33.78 -14.97
CA ALA A 250 -22.77 35.21 -15.12
C ALA A 250 -21.50 35.67 -14.37
N LYS A 251 -20.96 34.89 -13.41
CA LYS A 251 -19.69 35.20 -12.74
C LYS A 251 -18.46 34.84 -13.58
N TYR A 252 -18.65 34.10 -14.67
CA TYR A 252 -17.58 33.53 -15.50
C TYR A 252 -17.63 34.01 -16.96
N VAL A 253 -18.60 34.86 -17.30
CA VAL A 253 -18.74 35.56 -18.59
C VAL A 253 -18.21 36.96 -18.41
#